data_AF-A0A942WPN7-F1
#
_entry.id   AF-A0A942WPN7-F1
#
_cell.length_a   1.000
_cell.length_b   1.000
_cell.length_c   1.000
_cell.angle_alpha   90.00
_cell.angle_beta   90.00
_cell.angle_gamma   90.00
#
_symmetry.space_group_name_H-M   'P 1'
#
loop_
_entity.id
_entity.type
_entity.pdbx_description
1 polymer ?
#
loop_
_entity_poly.entity_id
_entity_poly.type
_entity_poly.pdbx_seq_one_letter_code
_entity_poly.pdbx_strand_id
1 'polypeptide(L)'
;MSKKKLYLAGSLFSEAEISQRIKEGNLLESLTNYDIYNPITAPCNDKEKLPTSKDIFWGDTNEVLKSEVVVADISNQNDLGVAMELGIAFMCNYIHELASEGLTLKEILDVCKNKKVYAHLSDIRKSTSHRYQGNHIPWGYNQFVVGGVEEVGDIYNNFQEVLNELI
;
A
#
# COMPACT_ATOMS: atom_id res chain seq x y z
N MET A 1 1.01 0.76 -30.03
CA MET A 1 1.73 0.79 -28.74
C MET A 1 0.67 0.65 -27.65
N SER A 2 0.88 -0.18 -26.63
CA SER A 2 -0.03 -0.23 -25.48
C SER A 2 -0.05 1.11 -24.77
N LYS A 3 -1.20 1.50 -24.21
CA LYS A 3 -1.26 2.69 -23.35
C LYS A 3 -0.35 2.50 -22.15
N LYS A 4 0.31 3.57 -21.72
CA LYS A 4 1.07 3.58 -20.47
C LYS A 4 0.11 3.43 -19.29
N LYS A 5 0.53 2.71 -18.25
CA LYS A 5 -0.31 2.54 -17.05
C LYS A 5 -0.12 3.69 -16.07
N LEU A 6 -1.23 4.19 -15.52
CA LEU A 6 -1.25 5.20 -14.46
C LEU A 6 -2.01 4.66 -13.24
N TYR A 7 -1.40 4.75 -12.06
CA TYR A 7 -2.03 4.42 -10.79
C TYR A 7 -2.54 5.70 -10.10
N LEU A 8 -3.83 5.75 -9.76
CA LEU A 8 -4.43 6.86 -9.02
C LEU A 8 -4.50 6.52 -7.52
N ALA A 9 -3.53 7.04 -6.78
CA ALA A 9 -3.42 6.93 -5.32
C ALA A 9 -4.24 8.02 -4.62
N GLY A 10 -4.91 7.67 -3.54
CA GLY A 10 -5.61 8.63 -2.68
C GLY A 10 -6.61 7.97 -1.77
N SER A 11 -7.00 8.68 -0.70
CA SER A 11 -7.97 8.16 0.26
C SER A 11 -9.31 7.82 -0.36
N LEU A 12 -9.96 6.83 0.24
CA LEU A 12 -11.16 6.17 -0.28
C LEU A 12 -12.15 5.72 0.80
N PHE A 13 -12.08 6.32 2.00
CA PHE A 13 -12.80 5.83 3.17
C PHE A 13 -14.12 6.55 3.41
N SER A 14 -14.25 7.80 2.94
CA SER A 14 -15.45 8.61 3.03
C SER A 14 -16.13 8.83 1.67
N GLU A 15 -17.42 9.17 1.68
CA GLU A 15 -18.17 9.49 0.46
C GLU A 15 -17.54 10.63 -0.35
N ALA A 16 -16.99 11.63 0.34
CA ALA A 16 -16.31 12.76 -0.29
C ALA A 16 -15.03 12.32 -1.02
N GLU A 17 -14.21 11.53 -0.35
CA GLU A 17 -12.98 10.96 -0.92
C GLU A 17 -13.29 10.06 -2.12
N ILE A 18 -14.23 9.12 -1.97
CA ILE A 18 -14.66 8.23 -3.05
C ILE A 18 -15.15 9.04 -4.26
N SER A 19 -16.03 10.02 -4.04
CA SER A 19 -16.56 10.87 -5.11
C SER A 19 -15.45 11.65 -5.82
N GLN A 20 -14.46 12.14 -5.06
CA GLN A 20 -13.33 12.87 -5.61
C GLN A 20 -12.43 11.94 -6.45
N ARG A 21 -12.13 10.73 -5.98
CA ARG A 21 -11.32 9.73 -6.73
C ARG A 21 -12.01 9.29 -8.03
N ILE A 22 -13.33 9.10 -8.02
CA ILE A 22 -14.09 8.78 -9.24
C ILE A 22 -14.02 9.96 -10.23
N LYS A 23 -14.21 11.19 -9.75
CA LYS A 23 -14.14 12.39 -10.58
C LYS A 23 -12.75 12.53 -11.23
N GLU A 24 -11.68 12.35 -10.46
CA GLU A 24 -10.30 12.41 -10.97
C GLU A 24 -10.01 11.31 -11.98
N GLY A 25 -10.42 10.07 -11.71
CA GLY A 25 -10.32 8.95 -12.65
C GLY A 25 -10.97 9.29 -13.99
N ASN A 26 -12.22 9.76 -13.98
CA ASN A 26 -12.94 10.14 -15.20
C ASN A 26 -12.26 11.28 -15.97
N LEU A 27 -11.71 12.28 -15.25
CA LEU A 27 -10.95 13.37 -15.87
C LEU A 27 -9.66 12.84 -16.51
N LEU A 28 -8.93 11.96 -15.84
CA LEU A 28 -7.72 11.34 -16.39
C LEU A 28 -8.04 10.50 -17.63
N GLU A 29 -9.09 9.68 -17.60
CA GLU A 29 -9.53 8.87 -18.74
C GLU A 29 -9.94 9.72 -19.96
N SER A 30 -10.63 10.84 -19.73
CA SER A 30 -11.13 11.70 -20.81
C SER A 30 -10.10 12.67 -21.37
N LEU A 31 -9.11 13.08 -20.57
CA LEU A 31 -8.14 14.12 -20.94
C LEU A 31 -6.75 13.59 -21.27
N THR A 32 -6.49 12.30 -21.05
CA THR A 32 -5.16 11.71 -21.24
C THR A 32 -5.21 10.40 -22.04
N ASN A 33 -4.04 9.89 -22.44
CA ASN A 33 -3.91 8.61 -23.14
C ASN A 33 -3.23 7.53 -22.26
N TYR A 34 -3.60 7.48 -20.98
CA TYR A 34 -3.16 6.44 -20.05
C TYR A 34 -4.23 5.35 -19.89
N ASP A 35 -3.78 4.15 -19.50
CA ASP A 35 -4.60 3.09 -18.93
C ASP A 35 -4.67 3.33 -17.43
N ILE A 36 -5.83 3.80 -16.95
CA ILE A 36 -5.99 4.30 -15.58
C ILE A 36 -6.40 3.13 -14.67
N TYR A 37 -5.60 2.89 -13.64
CA TYR A 37 -6.00 2.07 -12.51
C TYR A 37 -6.45 2.98 -11.36
N ASN A 38 -7.73 2.87 -11.00
CA ASN A 38 -8.31 3.52 -9.84
C ASN A 38 -8.74 2.45 -8.82
N PRO A 39 -8.14 2.41 -7.62
CA PRO A 39 -8.48 1.41 -6.60
C PRO A 39 -9.97 1.35 -6.27
N ILE A 40 -10.69 2.49 -6.31
CA ILE A 40 -12.14 2.55 -6.05
C ILE A 40 -12.95 1.65 -6.97
N THR A 41 -12.62 1.65 -8.26
CA THR A 41 -13.39 0.94 -9.30
C THR A 41 -12.80 -0.43 -9.61
N ALA A 42 -11.75 -0.83 -8.89
CA ALA A 42 -11.05 -2.08 -9.15
C ALA A 42 -11.87 -3.31 -8.68
N PRO A 43 -11.86 -4.43 -9.43
CA PRO A 43 -12.62 -5.63 -9.08
C PRO A 43 -12.21 -6.31 -7.76
N CYS A 44 -11.01 -6.00 -7.26
CA CYS A 44 -10.50 -6.51 -5.98
C CYS A 44 -11.24 -5.92 -4.77
N ASN A 45 -11.97 -4.82 -4.93
CA ASN A 45 -12.69 -4.13 -3.85
C ASN A 45 -14.07 -4.73 -3.51
N ASP A 46 -14.37 -5.93 -4.00
CA ASP A 46 -15.56 -6.69 -3.62
C ASP A 46 -15.44 -7.19 -2.17
N LYS A 47 -15.97 -6.38 -1.24
CA LYS A 47 -15.87 -6.59 0.22
C LYS A 47 -16.57 -7.87 0.70
N GLU A 48 -17.42 -8.49 -0.10
CA GLU A 48 -18.06 -9.76 0.25
C GLU A 48 -17.07 -10.93 0.28
N LYS A 49 -15.91 -10.79 -0.36
CA LYS A 49 -14.88 -11.84 -0.45
C LYS A 49 -13.98 -11.94 0.78
N LEU A 50 -14.11 -11.03 1.76
CA LEU A 50 -13.28 -10.96 2.97
C LEU A 50 -11.77 -11.15 2.68
N PRO A 51 -11.17 -10.29 1.83
CA PRO A 51 -9.78 -10.47 1.42
C PRO A 51 -8.84 -10.40 2.63
N THR A 52 -7.77 -11.19 2.60
CA THR A 52 -6.71 -11.14 3.61
C THR A 52 -5.87 -9.88 3.44
N SER A 53 -5.10 -9.50 4.47
CA SER A 53 -4.09 -8.43 4.40
C SER A 53 -3.13 -8.61 3.20
N LYS A 54 -2.72 -9.86 2.94
CA LYS A 54 -1.87 -10.24 1.82
C LYS A 54 -2.55 -10.05 0.46
N ASP A 55 -3.84 -10.40 0.34
CA ASP A 55 -4.62 -10.20 -0.88
C ASP A 55 -4.74 -8.70 -1.20
N ILE A 56 -5.02 -7.89 -0.17
CA ILE A 56 -5.09 -6.42 -0.30
C ILE A 56 -3.72 -5.87 -0.70
N PHE A 57 -2.66 -6.27 0.01
CA PHE A 57 -1.30 -5.80 -0.26
C PHE A 57 -0.86 -6.07 -1.70
N TRP A 58 -0.96 -7.32 -2.16
CA TRP A 58 -0.54 -7.66 -3.52
C TRP A 58 -1.52 -7.17 -4.58
N GLY A 59 -2.81 -6.99 -4.25
CA GLY A 59 -3.77 -6.37 -5.15
C GLY A 59 -3.33 -4.98 -5.61
N ASP A 60 -3.02 -4.11 -4.65
CA ASP A 60 -2.65 -2.72 -4.93
C ASP A 60 -1.17 -2.60 -5.35
N THR A 61 -0.26 -3.31 -4.66
CA THR A 61 1.19 -3.26 -4.95
C THR A 61 1.49 -3.67 -6.38
N ASN A 62 0.82 -4.70 -6.91
CA ASN A 62 1.05 -5.13 -8.28
C ASN A 62 0.68 -4.06 -9.31
N GLU A 63 -0.33 -3.23 -9.03
CA GLU A 63 -0.73 -2.17 -9.94
C GLU A 63 0.15 -0.93 -9.80
N VAL A 64 0.66 -0.63 -8.60
CA VAL A 64 1.73 0.36 -8.42
C VAL A 64 2.99 -0.06 -9.18
N LEU A 65 3.48 -1.29 -9.00
CA LEU A 65 4.70 -1.80 -9.66
C LEU A 65 4.60 -1.82 -11.19
N LYS A 66 3.41 -2.09 -11.75
CA LYS A 66 3.18 -2.09 -13.21
C LYS A 66 2.93 -0.70 -13.78
N SER A 67 2.66 0.30 -12.94
CA SER A 67 2.38 1.66 -13.39
C SER A 67 3.66 2.36 -13.82
N GLU A 68 3.55 3.23 -14.83
CA GLU A 68 4.62 4.13 -15.26
C GLU A 68 4.47 5.52 -14.65
N VAL A 69 3.27 5.83 -14.16
CA VAL A 69 2.92 7.12 -13.56
C VAL A 69 2.06 6.85 -12.33
N VAL A 70 2.36 7.51 -11.22
CA VAL A 70 1.52 7.56 -10.03
C VAL A 70 1.02 8.99 -9.86
N VAL A 71 -0.30 9.17 -9.79
CA VAL A 71 -0.92 10.43 -9.36
C VAL A 71 -1.47 10.20 -7.97
N ALA A 72 -1.03 11.01 -6.99
CA ALA A 72 -1.38 10.81 -5.58
C ALA A 72 -2.01 12.05 -4.96
N ASP A 73 -3.16 11.89 -4.30
CA ASP A 73 -3.69 12.88 -3.37
C ASP A 73 -3.10 12.68 -1.97
N ILE A 74 -2.22 13.60 -1.58
CA ILE A 74 -1.53 13.59 -0.28
C ILE A 74 -2.17 14.53 0.75
N SER A 75 -3.37 15.05 0.47
CA SER A 75 -4.03 16.02 1.35
C SER A 75 -4.46 15.41 2.68
N ASN A 76 -4.75 14.09 2.70
CA ASN A 76 -5.04 13.34 3.92
C ASN A 76 -3.74 12.78 4.51
N GLN A 77 -3.18 13.48 5.49
CA GLN A 77 -1.91 13.11 6.14
C GLN A 77 -1.98 11.79 6.94
N ASN A 78 -3.19 11.27 7.20
CA ASN A 78 -3.38 10.03 7.94
C ASN A 78 -3.54 8.81 7.02
N ASP A 79 -3.48 8.99 5.70
CA ASP A 79 -3.58 7.87 4.78
C ASP A 79 -2.25 7.12 4.67
N LEU A 80 -2.11 6.10 5.52
CA LEU A 80 -0.96 5.22 5.51
C LEU A 80 -0.86 4.36 4.24
N GLY A 81 -1.96 4.15 3.51
CA GLY A 81 -1.97 3.40 2.26
C GLY A 81 -1.21 4.17 1.19
N VAL A 82 -1.59 5.43 0.98
CA VAL A 82 -0.91 6.34 0.04
C VAL A 82 0.56 6.52 0.41
N ALA A 83 0.87 6.69 1.70
CA ALA A 83 2.26 6.80 2.14
C ALA A 83 3.11 5.57 1.74
N MET A 84 2.52 4.37 1.85
CA MET A 84 3.19 3.14 1.48
C MET A 84 3.30 2.94 -0.03
N GLU A 85 2.27 3.28 -0.81
CA GLU A 85 2.31 3.29 -2.28
C GLU A 85 3.44 4.20 -2.79
N LEU A 86 3.58 5.41 -2.22
CA LEU A 86 4.66 6.34 -2.55
C LEU A 86 6.04 5.79 -2.15
N GLY A 87 6.13 5.08 -1.02
CA GLY A 87 7.35 4.38 -0.61
C GLY A 87 7.78 3.30 -1.62
N ILE A 88 6.82 2.52 -2.15
CA ILE A 88 7.06 1.52 -3.20
C ILE A 88 7.54 2.21 -4.48
N ALA A 89 6.84 3.26 -4.93
CA ALA A 89 7.22 4.02 -6.11
C ALA A 89 8.62 4.63 -6.00
N PHE A 90 8.97 5.18 -4.83
CA PHE A 90 10.32 5.67 -4.55
C PHE A 90 11.36 4.57 -4.69
N MET A 91 11.15 3.39 -4.08
CA MET A 91 12.13 2.30 -4.15
C MET A 91 12.30 1.76 -5.57
N CYS A 92 11.24 1.70 -6.38
CA CYS A 92 11.34 1.38 -7.80
C CYS A 92 12.28 2.38 -8.51
N ASN A 93 12.01 3.67 -8.37
CA ASN A 93 12.81 4.71 -9.01
C ASN A 93 14.27 4.72 -8.53
N TYR A 94 14.50 4.50 -7.24
CA TYR A 94 15.84 4.44 -6.68
C TYR A 94 16.65 3.26 -7.23
N ILE A 95 16.03 2.08 -7.39
CA ILE A 95 16.68 0.94 -8.06
C ILE A 95 16.99 1.26 -9.53
N HIS A 96 16.08 1.93 -10.23
CA HIS A 96 16.30 2.38 -11.62
C HIS A 96 17.45 3.38 -11.71
N GLU A 97 17.55 4.33 -10.77
CA GLU A 97 18.62 5.32 -10.67
C GLU A 97 19.97 4.64 -10.50
N LEU A 98 20.12 3.76 -9.51
CA LEU A 98 21.35 3.00 -9.28
C LEU A 98 21.75 2.18 -10.51
N ALA A 99 20.78 1.52 -11.17
CA ALA A 99 21.04 0.79 -12.41
C ALA A 99 21.48 1.72 -13.56
N SER A 100 20.91 2.92 -13.65
CA SER A 100 21.27 3.92 -14.68
C SER A 100 22.68 4.50 -14.50
N GLU A 101 23.17 4.52 -13.26
CA GLU A 101 24.56 4.87 -12.92
C GLU A 101 25.56 3.77 -13.28
N GLY A 102 25.09 2.61 -13.76
CA GLY A 102 25.93 1.50 -14.18
C GLY A 102 26.34 0.55 -13.05
N LEU A 103 25.72 0.66 -11.85
CA LEU A 103 25.96 -0.31 -10.78
C LEU A 103 25.48 -1.69 -11.20
N THR A 104 26.30 -2.69 -10.88
CA THR A 104 25.93 -4.10 -11.01
C THR A 104 24.84 -4.46 -10.00
N LEU A 105 24.09 -5.54 -10.26
CA LEU A 105 23.12 -6.06 -9.31
C LEU A 105 23.73 -6.31 -7.92
N LYS A 106 24.98 -6.76 -7.85
CA LYS A 106 25.68 -6.97 -6.58
C LYS A 106 25.85 -5.66 -5.81
N GLU A 107 26.29 -4.61 -6.48
CA GLU A 107 26.46 -3.28 -5.86
C GLU A 107 25.12 -2.69 -5.43
N ILE A 108 24.07 -2.84 -6.24
CA ILE A 108 22.71 -2.43 -5.87
C ILE A 108 22.24 -3.15 -4.62
N LEU A 109 22.43 -4.48 -4.53
CA LEU A 109 22.07 -5.26 -3.33
C LEU A 109 22.95 -4.90 -2.12
N ASP A 110 24.15 -4.40 -2.34
CA ASP A 110 25.02 -3.88 -1.30
C ASP A 110 24.58 -2.51 -0.77
N VAL A 111 24.02 -1.65 -1.63
CA VAL A 111 23.37 -0.39 -1.22
C VAL A 111 22.01 -0.67 -0.56
N CYS A 112 21.18 -1.45 -1.23
CA CYS A 112 19.82 -1.82 -0.82
C CYS A 112 19.82 -3.15 -0.05
N LYS A 113 20.39 -3.14 1.15
CA LYS A 113 20.41 -4.33 2.01
C LYS A 113 19.00 -4.84 2.29
N ASN A 114 18.84 -6.17 2.19
CA ASN A 114 17.64 -6.87 2.64
C ASN A 114 17.39 -6.58 4.13
N LYS A 115 16.13 -6.34 4.49
CA LYS A 115 15.71 -6.02 5.86
C LYS A 115 14.68 -7.05 6.29
N LYS A 116 14.94 -7.72 7.42
CA LYS A 116 13.89 -8.42 8.15
C LYS A 116 13.25 -7.43 9.12
N VAL A 117 11.94 -7.26 9.03
CA VAL A 117 11.18 -6.35 9.90
C VAL A 117 10.66 -7.11 11.12
N TYR A 118 10.79 -6.49 12.29
CA TYR A 118 10.18 -6.96 13.54
C TYR A 118 9.24 -5.87 14.03
N ALA A 119 7.97 -5.93 13.63
CA ALA A 119 6.97 -4.94 14.02
C ALA A 119 6.21 -5.42 15.27
N HIS A 120 5.71 -4.52 16.11
CA HIS A 120 4.79 -4.90 17.18
C HIS A 120 3.48 -4.12 17.08
N LEU A 121 2.38 -4.83 17.30
CA LEU A 121 1.03 -4.27 17.37
C LEU A 121 0.38 -4.62 18.70
N SER A 122 0.63 -3.75 19.69
CA SER A 122 0.30 -3.94 21.10
C SER A 122 -1.01 -3.31 21.55
N ASP A 123 -1.87 -2.94 20.62
CA ASP A 123 -3.19 -2.41 20.95
C ASP A 123 -4.07 -3.51 21.56
N ILE A 124 -4.47 -3.28 22.80
CA ILE A 124 -5.28 -4.20 23.60
C ILE A 124 -6.64 -4.54 22.96
N ARG A 125 -7.18 -3.65 22.12
CA ARG A 125 -8.49 -3.81 21.45
C ARG A 125 -8.46 -4.90 20.39
N LYS A 126 -7.28 -5.31 19.91
CA LYS A 126 -7.13 -6.39 18.90
C LYS A 126 -7.79 -7.69 19.34
N SER A 127 -7.64 -8.05 20.63
CA SER A 127 -8.17 -9.29 21.19
C SER A 127 -9.71 -9.35 21.22
N THR A 128 -10.36 -8.18 21.33
CA THR A 128 -11.82 -8.06 21.42
C THR A 128 -12.46 -7.50 20.16
N SER A 129 -11.70 -7.36 19.06
CA SER A 129 -12.15 -6.74 17.82
C SER A 129 -13.42 -7.39 17.26
N HIS A 130 -13.47 -8.72 17.31
CA HIS A 130 -14.61 -9.56 16.89
C HIS A 130 -15.93 -9.27 17.64
N ARG A 131 -15.88 -8.51 18.75
CA ARG A 131 -17.07 -8.17 19.56
C ARG A 131 -17.72 -6.85 19.13
N TYR A 132 -17.04 -6.01 18.36
CA TYR A 132 -17.59 -4.74 17.90
C TYR A 132 -18.44 -4.93 16.63
N GLN A 133 -19.50 -4.12 16.49
CA GLN A 133 -20.41 -4.17 15.34
C GLN A 133 -20.86 -2.77 14.94
N GLY A 134 -21.12 -2.57 13.63
CA GLY A 134 -21.62 -1.33 13.06
C GLY A 134 -20.76 -0.12 13.45
N ASN A 135 -21.41 0.94 13.94
CA ASN A 135 -20.75 2.21 14.31
C ASN A 135 -19.85 2.12 15.55
N HIS A 136 -19.79 0.98 16.22
CA HIS A 136 -18.94 0.79 17.40
C HIS A 136 -17.59 0.14 17.09
N ILE A 137 -17.34 -0.23 15.82
CA ILE A 137 -16.05 -0.78 15.40
C ILE A 137 -14.97 0.29 15.62
N PRO A 138 -13.94 0.01 16.46
CA PRO A 138 -12.85 0.95 16.64
C PRO A 138 -12.10 1.09 15.31
N TRP A 139 -11.52 2.27 15.09
CA TRP A 139 -10.67 2.51 13.94
C TRP A 139 -9.63 1.38 13.79
N GLY A 140 -9.71 0.64 12.68
CA GLY A 140 -8.87 -0.52 12.42
C GLY A 140 -7.51 -0.15 11.82
N TYR A 141 -6.62 -1.13 11.72
CA TYR A 141 -5.32 -0.94 11.08
C TYR A 141 -5.46 -1.00 9.57
N ASN A 142 -4.71 -0.16 8.86
CA ASN A 142 -4.62 -0.22 7.42
C ASN A 142 -4.09 -1.62 7.01
N GLN A 143 -4.94 -2.43 6.38
CA GLN A 143 -4.61 -3.82 6.06
C GLN A 143 -3.61 -3.95 4.91
N PHE A 144 -3.51 -2.92 4.05
CA PHE A 144 -2.45 -2.84 3.04
C PHE A 144 -1.07 -2.74 3.70
N VAL A 145 -0.96 -1.91 4.75
CA VAL A 145 0.28 -1.79 5.55
C VAL A 145 0.58 -3.07 6.33
N VAL A 146 -0.43 -3.67 6.97
CA VAL A 146 -0.27 -4.96 7.68
C VAL A 146 0.27 -6.02 6.73
N GLY A 147 -0.34 -6.18 5.55
CA GLY A 147 0.10 -7.17 4.57
C GLY A 147 1.53 -6.91 4.08
N GLY A 148 1.91 -5.65 3.86
CA GLY A 148 3.29 -5.35 3.46
C GLY A 148 4.33 -5.64 4.53
N VAL A 149 4.01 -5.43 5.81
CA VAL A 149 4.90 -5.83 6.91
C VAL A 149 5.05 -7.34 6.96
N GLU A 150 3.95 -8.09 6.79
CA GLU A 150 3.95 -9.57 6.75
C GLU A 150 4.77 -10.15 5.58
N GLU A 151 4.98 -9.39 4.49
CA GLU A 151 5.85 -9.83 3.39
C GLU A 151 7.35 -9.66 3.67
N VAL A 152 7.74 -8.76 4.57
CA VAL A 152 9.15 -8.45 4.88
C VAL A 152 9.56 -8.85 6.30
N GLY A 153 8.64 -9.43 7.07
CA GLY A 153 8.88 -9.75 8.47
C GLY A 153 7.63 -10.19 9.22
N ASP A 154 7.68 -10.01 10.53
CA ASP A 154 6.70 -10.54 11.47
C ASP A 154 6.07 -9.42 12.31
N ILE A 155 4.79 -9.60 12.69
CA ILE A 155 4.05 -8.69 13.59
C ILE A 155 3.81 -9.38 14.93
N TYR A 156 4.51 -8.91 15.96
CA TYR A 156 4.42 -9.40 17.33
C TYR A 156 3.32 -8.69 18.13
N ASN A 157 2.83 -9.31 19.21
CA ASN A 157 1.79 -8.72 20.04
C ASN A 157 2.29 -7.62 20.95
N ASN A 158 3.59 -7.58 21.24
CA ASN A 158 4.19 -6.59 22.12
C ASN A 158 5.68 -6.49 21.87
N PHE A 159 6.31 -5.47 22.45
CA PHE A 159 7.73 -5.22 22.28
C PHE A 159 8.61 -6.30 22.95
N GLN A 160 8.14 -6.95 24.02
CA GLN A 160 8.90 -8.02 24.67
C GLN A 160 9.08 -9.23 23.76
N GLU A 161 8.06 -9.58 22.98
CA GLU A 161 8.17 -10.64 21.96
C GLU A 161 9.21 -10.28 20.89
N VAL A 162 9.28 -9.02 20.45
CA VAL A 162 10.35 -8.54 19.56
C VAL A 162 11.72 -8.72 20.20
N LEU A 163 11.88 -8.31 21.47
CA LEU A 163 13.15 -8.49 22.17
C LEU A 163 13.56 -9.96 22.27
N ASN A 164 12.61 -10.84 22.58
CA ASN A 164 12.88 -12.28 22.71
C ASN A 164 13.34 -12.93 21.40
N GLU A 165 12.93 -12.38 20.26
CA GLU A 165 13.33 -12.86 18.94
C GLU A 165 14.71 -12.30 18.50
N LEU A 166 15.10 -11.13 19.01
CA LEU A 166 16.36 -10.46 18.64
C LEU A 166 17.57 -10.90 19.45
N ILE A 167 17.37 -11.66 20.55
CA ILE A 167 18.43 -12.15 21.46
C ILE A 167 18.71 -13.63 21.26
#